data_AF-A0AAJ1PRB1-F1
#
_entry.id   AF-A0AAJ1PRB1-F1
#
_cell.length_a   1.000
_cell.length_b   1.000
_cell.length_c   1.000
_cell.angle_alpha   90.00
_cell.angle_beta   90.00
_cell.angle_gamma   90.00
#
_symmetry.space_group_name_H-M   'P 1'
#
loop_
_entity.id
_entity.type
_entity.pdbx_description
1 polymer ?
#
loop_
_entity_poly.entity_id
_entity_poly.type
_entity_poly.pdbx_seq_one_letter_code
_entity_poly.pdbx_strand_id
1 'polypeptide(L)' 'MKHKSTKQWEILKTEGSKIKREKQPCPRCGEGIYMAEHKQKDGKVRYFCGKCHYTLWP' A
#
# COMPACT_ATOMS: atom_id res chain seq x y z
N MET A 1 17.98 -10.58 11.14
CA MET A 1 17.37 -10.62 9.78
C MET A 1 17.17 -9.20 9.29
N LYS A 2 17.72 -8.80 8.13
CA LYS A 2 17.42 -7.51 7.50
C LYS A 2 16.20 -7.67 6.60
N HIS A 3 15.12 -6.94 6.87
CA HIS A 3 13.97 -6.92 5.98
C HIS A 3 14.32 -6.14 4.70
N LYS A 4 13.93 -6.65 3.52
CA LYS A 4 14.10 -5.93 2.26
C LYS A 4 13.30 -4.64 2.30
N SER A 5 13.94 -3.53 1.94
CA SER A 5 13.27 -2.23 1.80
C SER A 5 12.23 -2.31 0.68
N THR A 6 11.02 -1.80 0.95
CA THR A 6 9.97 -1.73 -0.07
C THR A 6 10.34 -0.70 -1.13
N LYS A 7 10.33 -1.13 -2.38
CA LYS A 7 10.60 -0.31 -3.56
C LYS A 7 9.35 0.48 -3.96
N GLN A 8 9.20 1.69 -3.44
CA GLN A 8 8.00 2.52 -3.64
C GLN A 8 7.73 2.87 -5.12
N TRP A 9 8.79 3.03 -5.92
CA TRP A 9 8.70 3.29 -7.36
C TRP A 9 8.01 2.19 -8.19
N GLU A 10 7.94 0.95 -7.69
CA GLU A 10 7.29 -0.18 -8.38
C GLU A 10 5.76 -0.11 -8.20
N ILE A 11 5.30 0.61 -7.18
CA ILE A 11 3.88 0.80 -6.84
C ILE A 11 3.28 1.94 -7.68
N LEU A 12 4.12 2.83 -8.19
CA LEU A 12 3.75 3.97 -9.03
C LEU A 12 3.99 3.58 -10.49
N LYS A 13 2.94 3.22 -11.20
CA LYS A 13 3.03 2.96 -12.64
C LYS A 13 2.70 4.22 -13.43
N THR A 14 3.56 4.53 -14.39
CA THR A 14 3.35 5.61 -15.34
C THR A 14 2.64 5.05 -16.56
N GLU A 15 1.38 5.42 -16.78
CA GLU A 15 0.69 5.15 -18.04
C GLU A 15 0.63 6.45 -18.84
N GLY A 16 1.57 6.61 -19.77
CA GLY A 16 1.69 7.81 -20.61
C GLY A 16 1.89 9.07 -19.76
N SER A 17 0.92 9.99 -19.83
CA SER A 17 0.94 11.29 -19.13
C SER A 17 0.38 11.25 -17.70
N LYS A 18 -0.14 10.10 -17.24
CA LYS A 18 -0.81 9.97 -15.93
C LYS A 18 -0.08 8.98 -15.03
N ILE A 19 0.09 9.37 -13.77
CA ILE A 19 0.63 8.50 -12.72
C ILE A 19 -0.53 7.72 -12.11
N LYS A 20 -0.58 6.40 -12.33
CA LYS A 20 -1.50 5.50 -11.64
C LYS A 20 -0.81 4.94 -10.39
N ARG A 21 -1.45 5.15 -9.24
CA ARG A 21 -1.03 4.57 -7.96
C ARG A 21 -1.72 3.22 -7.82
N GLU A 22 -0.97 2.12 -7.82
CA GLU A 22 -1.56 0.78 -7.70
C GLU A 22 -2.10 0.48 -6.31
N LYS A 23 -1.57 1.16 -5.28
CA LYS A 23 -1.95 0.95 -3.88
C LYS A 23 -2.56 2.22 -3.29
N GLN A 24 -3.48 2.03 -2.35
CA GLN A 24 -4.09 3.13 -1.64
C GLN A 24 -3.11 3.78 -0.65
N PRO A 25 -3.11 5.12 -0.54
CA PRO A 25 -2.35 5.83 0.48
C PRO A 25 -2.98 5.61 1.86
N CYS A 26 -2.16 5.69 2.92
CA CYS A 26 -2.66 5.57 4.29
C CYS A 26 -3.33 6.88 4.73
N PRO A 27 -4.59 6.86 5.20
CA PRO A 27 -5.32 8.07 5.60
C PRO A 27 -4.70 8.78 6.81
N ARG A 28 -3.91 8.06 7.62
CA ARG A 28 -3.22 8.64 8.80
C ARG A 28 -1.83 9.18 8.49
N CYS A 29 -1.13 8.58 7.52
CA CYS A 29 0.25 8.95 7.22
C CYS A 29 0.38 9.98 6.09
N GLY A 30 -0.65 10.12 5.26
CA GLY A 30 -0.65 11.02 4.11
C GLY A 30 -0.07 10.40 2.83
N GLU A 31 0.07 11.26 1.82
CA GLU A 31 0.53 10.89 0.48
C GLU A 31 1.99 10.39 0.49
N GLY A 32 2.28 9.37 -0.33
CA GLY A 32 3.59 8.73 -0.40
C GLY A 32 3.77 7.51 0.51
N ILE A 33 2.81 7.23 1.40
CA ILE A 33 2.81 6.01 2.22
C ILE A 33 1.67 5.10 1.81
N TYR A 34 2.05 4.06 1.07
CA TYR A 34 1.12 3.08 0.54
C TYR A 34 0.82 1.97 1.55
N MET A 35 -0.43 1.56 1.61
CA MET A 35 -0.86 0.42 2.43
C MET A 35 -0.63 -0.90 1.67
N ALA A 36 -0.27 -1.94 2.40
CA ALA A 36 -0.15 -3.29 1.88
C ALA A 36 -1.54 -3.94 1.84
N GLU A 37 -1.91 -4.49 0.68
CA GLU A 37 -3.12 -5.27 0.51
C GLU A 37 -2.86 -6.73 0.88
N HIS A 38 -3.66 -7.27 1.80
CA HIS A 38 -3.61 -8.67 2.20
C HIS A 38 -4.98 -9.31 2.01
N LYS A 39 -5.08 -10.24 1.06
CA LYS A 39 -6.29 -11.03 0.85
C LYS A 39 -6.36 -12.14 1.88
N GLN A 40 -7.43 -12.18 2.66
CA GLN A 40 -7.73 -13.25 3.62
C GLN A 40 -8.38 -14.44 2.92
N LYS A 41 -8.36 -15.59 3.60
CA LYS A 41 -8.96 -16.84 3.10
C LYS A 41 -10.48 -16.72 2.92
N ASP A 42 -11.12 -15.87 3.72
CA ASP A 42 -12.58 -15.66 3.71
C ASP A 42 -13.05 -14.66 2.61
N GLY A 43 -12.19 -14.33 1.66
CA GLY A 43 -12.48 -13.36 0.59
C GLY A 43 -12.39 -11.88 1.00
N LYS A 44 -12.15 -11.60 2.29
CA LYS A 44 -11.97 -10.22 2.79
C LYS A 44 -10.58 -9.70 2.47
N VAL A 45 -10.48 -8.43 2.08
CA VAL A 45 -9.21 -7.77 1.80
C VAL A 45 -8.90 -6.81 2.93
N ARG A 46 -7.78 -6.96 3.63
CA ARG A 46 -7.35 -5.98 4.63
C ARG A 46 -6.22 -5.12 4.08
N TYR A 47 -6.22 -3.85 4.46
CA TYR A 47 -5.13 -2.94 4.15
C TYR A 47 -4.33 -2.67 5.42
N PHE A 48 -3.01 -2.79 5.33
CA PHE A 48 -2.11 -2.58 6.47
C PHE A 48 -1.06 -1.50 6.17
N CYS A 49 -0.90 -0.52 7.05
CA CYS A 49 0.15 0.47 6.95
C CYS A 49 1.40 0.02 7.71
N GLY A 50 2.51 -0.18 7.01
CA GLY A 50 3.80 -0.55 7.63
C GLY A 50 4.47 0.57 8.44
N LYS A 51 4.01 1.82 8.37
CA LYS A 51 4.58 2.94 9.16
C LYS A 51 3.83 3.18 10.48
N CYS A 52 2.51 3.32 10.43
CA CYS A 52 1.70 3.63 11.62
C CYS A 52 0.90 2.43 12.15
N HIS A 53 1.15 1.23 11.63
CA HIS A 53 0.46 -0.01 11.98
C HIS A 53 -1.08 0.06 11.88
N TYR A 54 -1.61 1.00 11.09
CA TYR A 54 -3.04 1.10 10.85
C TYR A 54 -3.52 -0.07 10.02
N THR A 55 -4.59 -0.72 10.46
CA THR A 55 -5.26 -1.75 9.66
C THR A 55 -6.65 -1.26 9.32
N LEU A 56 -6.97 -1.21 8.03
CA LEU A 56 -8.30 -0.96 7.52
C LEU A 56 -8.91 -2.28 7.05
N TRP A 57 -10.12 -2.55 7.51
CA TRP A 57 -10.94 -3.70 7.11
C TRP A 57 -12.19 -3.14 6.41
N PRO A 58 -12.22 -3.11 5.07
CA PRO A 58 -13.43 -2.93 4.27
C PRO A 58 -14.31 -4.19 4.25
#